data_AF-A0A0D2S7W2-F1
#
_entry.id   AF-A0A0D2S7W2-F1
#
_cell.length_a   1.000
_cell.length_b   1.000
_cell.length_c   1.000
_cell.angle_alpha   90.00
_cell.angle_beta   90.00
_cell.angle_gamma   90.00
#
_symmetry.space_group_name_H-M   'P 1'
#
loop_
_entity.id
_entity.type
_entity.pdbx_description
1 polymer ?
#
loop_
_entity_poly.entity_id
_entity_poly.type
_entity_poly.pdbx_seq_one_letter_code
_entity_poly.pdbx_strand_id
1 'polypeptide(L)'
;MGLSFIFKKLALVAVTLTLTATSVAAQTQPGCESRCGNISIPYPFGTGDGCKISSDFFITCNTTFNPPKAFLDTSNIEILDISLDGYLRISQSIGYDCYNEVERTSYFDMWMELSKFPISHTRNKFTAIGCDTYAHVKDYLRDTYSTRCLTFCDNITNMVKGSCSGIGCCKTAIPKGVRSYHGFVMEDGAYNFCISDLYDENFKDKEFPMILDWTIGNQTCSETKMDQENYACKENSDCIDPENCPGYLCKCLDGFQGNPYLSQGCQDINECNTLKPCNGTCNNAPGSYNCSCPDGFEGDGLRNGIGCSPKVVMPHHQSFSVAVVALGIGVGVLFSLLCLSWVYMGLRERKLTAEKSENCQQNGG
;
A
#
# COMPACT_ATOMS: atom_id res chain seq x y z
N MET A 1 33.62 -12.42 -32.22
CA MET A 1 33.45 -10.97 -32.10
C MET A 1 32.02 -10.66 -32.53
N GLY A 2 31.09 -10.17 -31.72
CA GLY A 2 31.10 -9.72 -30.34
C GLY A 2 29.64 -9.41 -29.97
N LEU A 3 29.37 -9.47 -28.67
CA LEU A 3 28.13 -9.14 -27.96
C LEU A 3 27.18 -8.16 -28.68
N SER A 4 26.01 -8.63 -29.11
CA SER A 4 24.88 -7.73 -29.44
C SER A 4 23.51 -8.41 -29.37
N PHE A 5 23.25 -9.26 -28.37
CA PHE A 5 21.94 -9.93 -28.21
C PHE A 5 21.54 -10.18 -26.75
N ILE A 6 21.85 -9.27 -25.83
CA ILE A 6 21.28 -9.25 -24.48
C ILE A 6 21.04 -7.77 -24.13
N PHE A 7 19.96 -7.43 -23.44
CA PHE A 7 19.47 -6.08 -23.12
C PHE A 7 18.46 -5.43 -24.09
N LYS A 8 17.38 -6.14 -24.43
CA LYS A 8 16.08 -5.47 -24.55
C LYS A 8 15.48 -5.35 -23.14
N LYS A 9 15.79 -4.21 -22.54
CA LYS A 9 15.18 -3.55 -21.38
C LYS A 9 14.05 -4.33 -20.69
N LEU A 10 14.36 -4.92 -19.54
CA LEU A 10 13.41 -5.01 -18.42
C LEU A 10 13.04 -3.57 -18.04
N ALA A 11 11.94 -3.07 -18.59
CA ALA A 11 11.23 -1.96 -17.97
C ALA A 11 10.42 -2.57 -16.82
N LEU A 12 11.02 -2.61 -15.63
CA LEU A 12 10.29 -2.84 -14.39
C LEU A 12 9.39 -1.61 -14.21
N VAL A 13 8.17 -1.65 -14.76
CA VAL A 13 7.17 -0.63 -14.46
C VAL A 13 6.71 -0.93 -13.04
N ALA A 14 7.36 -0.29 -12.07
CA ALA A 14 6.82 -0.15 -10.74
C ALA A 14 5.54 0.70 -10.87
N VAL A 15 4.41 0.02 -11.09
CA VAL A 15 3.10 0.65 -10.95
C VAL A 15 2.94 0.91 -9.46
N THR A 16 3.25 2.12 -9.04
CA THR A 16 2.81 2.63 -7.75
C THR A 16 1.30 2.65 -7.78
N LEU A 17 0.66 1.63 -7.19
CA LEU A 17 -0.75 1.70 -6.83
C LEU A 17 -0.87 2.85 -5.82
N THR A 18 -1.21 4.03 -6.31
CA THR A 18 -1.77 5.06 -5.44
C THR A 18 -3.14 4.56 -5.05
N LEU A 19 -3.21 3.84 -3.93
CA LEU A 19 -4.44 3.69 -3.17
C LEU A 19 -4.86 5.12 -2.81
N THR A 20 -5.73 5.72 -3.61
CA THR A 20 -6.51 6.83 -3.14
C THR A 20 -7.30 6.27 -1.98
N ALA A 21 -6.89 6.60 -0.76
CA ALA A 21 -7.65 6.32 0.44
C ALA A 21 -9.00 7.01 0.28
N THR A 22 -9.97 6.29 -0.27
CA THR A 22 -11.36 6.68 -0.17
C THR A 22 -11.64 6.68 1.31
N SER A 23 -11.80 7.87 1.89
CA SER A 23 -12.17 8.04 3.29
C SER A 23 -13.36 7.14 3.55
N VAL A 24 -13.15 6.05 4.28
CA VAL A 24 -14.22 5.19 4.76
C VAL A 24 -15.17 6.12 5.51
N ALA A 25 -16.42 6.23 5.05
CA ALA A 25 -17.41 7.04 5.74
C ALA A 25 -17.40 6.63 7.22
N ALA A 26 -17.22 7.58 8.15
CA ALA A 26 -17.11 7.28 9.58
C ALA A 26 -18.28 6.41 10.02
N GLN A 27 -18.00 5.11 10.21
CA GLN A 27 -18.97 4.18 10.74
C GLN A 27 -18.94 4.35 12.25
N THR A 28 -20.10 4.70 12.80
CA THR A 28 -20.33 4.81 14.25
C THR A 28 -21.24 3.70 14.74
N GLN A 29 -21.26 3.53 16.05
CA GLN A 29 -22.26 2.69 16.69
C GLN A 29 -23.67 3.26 16.42
N PRO A 30 -24.70 2.40 16.24
CA PRO A 30 -26.06 2.86 15.96
C PRO A 30 -26.58 3.85 17.01
N GLY A 31 -27.07 5.01 16.56
CA GLY A 31 -27.57 6.07 17.45
C GLY A 31 -26.51 7.10 17.89
N CYS A 32 -25.26 6.95 17.46
CA CYS A 32 -24.18 7.89 17.77
C CYS A 32 -23.89 8.86 16.62
N GLU A 33 -23.52 10.09 16.94
CA GLU A 33 -23.14 11.10 15.95
C GLU A 33 -21.83 10.70 15.26
N SER A 34 -21.84 10.70 13.93
CA SER A 34 -20.68 10.33 13.10
C SER A 34 -19.79 11.50 12.71
N ARG A 35 -20.19 12.73 13.06
CA ARG A 35 -19.50 13.95 12.67
C ARG A 35 -19.61 15.04 13.72
N CYS A 36 -18.56 15.84 13.83
CA CYS A 36 -18.57 17.13 14.51
C CYS A 36 -18.03 18.18 13.55
N GLY A 37 -18.90 19.06 13.06
CA GLY A 37 -18.58 20.00 11.99
C GLY A 37 -18.07 19.29 10.74
N ASN A 38 -16.82 19.55 10.38
CA ASN A 38 -16.18 18.96 9.19
C ASN A 38 -15.47 17.64 9.47
N ILE A 39 -15.38 17.22 10.73
CA ILE A 39 -14.59 16.04 11.13
C ILE A 39 -15.49 14.84 11.29
N SER A 40 -15.02 13.72 10.77
CA SER A 40 -15.64 12.41 10.92
C SER A 40 -15.15 11.76 12.21
N ILE A 41 -16.08 11.27 13.05
CA ILE A 41 -15.80 10.63 14.33
C ILE A 41 -16.14 9.14 14.19
N PRO A 42 -15.17 8.28 13.81
CA PRO A 42 -15.41 6.84 13.75
C PRO A 42 -15.27 6.20 15.14
N TYR A 43 -16.04 5.13 15.39
CA TYR A 43 -15.80 4.27 16.56
C TYR A 43 -14.37 3.67 16.45
N PRO A 44 -13.53 3.61 17.50
CA PRO A 44 -13.85 3.60 18.93
C PRO A 44 -14.07 4.97 19.59
N PHE A 45 -13.90 6.07 18.84
CA PHE A 45 -14.17 7.42 19.31
C PHE A 45 -15.66 7.74 19.27
N GLY A 46 -16.13 8.62 20.16
CA GLY A 46 -17.51 9.04 20.12
C GLY A 46 -17.86 10.21 21.03
N THR A 47 -18.99 10.86 20.68
CA THR A 47 -19.66 11.88 21.49
C THR A 47 -20.76 11.19 22.31
N GLY A 48 -20.82 11.46 23.62
CA GLY A 48 -21.85 10.89 24.50
C GLY A 48 -21.52 9.52 25.12
N ASP A 49 -22.44 9.04 25.95
CA ASP A 49 -22.27 7.79 26.71
C ASP A 49 -22.69 6.57 25.89
N GLY A 50 -21.88 5.51 25.94
CA GLY A 50 -22.08 4.30 25.14
C GLY A 50 -21.66 4.40 23.67
N CYS A 51 -21.18 5.57 23.21
CA CYS A 51 -20.71 5.80 21.84
C CYS A 51 -19.19 5.64 21.66
N LYS A 52 -18.48 5.26 22.73
CA LYS A 52 -17.02 5.20 22.82
C LYS A 52 -16.60 3.89 23.46
N ILE A 53 -15.43 3.37 23.11
CA ILE A 53 -14.93 2.10 23.67
C ILE A 53 -14.50 2.23 25.14
N SER A 54 -13.94 3.39 25.50
CA SER A 54 -13.56 3.75 26.86
C SER A 54 -13.60 5.27 27.02
N SER A 55 -13.44 5.75 28.25
CA SER A 55 -13.38 7.19 28.56
C SER A 55 -12.28 7.92 27.80
N ASP A 56 -11.15 7.26 27.53
CA ASP A 56 -10.01 7.87 26.84
C ASP A 56 -10.34 8.27 25.39
N PHE A 57 -11.35 7.64 24.78
CA PHE A 57 -11.77 7.88 23.39
C PHE A 57 -12.94 8.86 23.29
N PHE A 58 -13.23 9.59 24.37
CA PHE A 58 -14.26 10.61 24.38
C PHE A 58 -13.84 11.83 23.54
N ILE A 59 -14.74 12.28 22.68
CA ILE A 59 -14.58 13.49 21.89
C ILE A 59 -15.65 14.50 22.31
N THR A 60 -15.22 15.72 22.63
CA THR A 60 -16.14 16.84 22.87
C THR A 60 -16.42 17.56 21.55
N CYS A 61 -17.68 17.59 21.13
CA CYS A 61 -18.11 18.43 20.01
C CYS A 61 -18.62 19.77 20.54
N ASN A 62 -17.85 20.83 20.35
CA ASN A 62 -18.21 22.16 20.81
C ASN A 62 -18.98 22.93 19.72
N THR A 63 -20.28 23.11 19.97
CA THR A 63 -21.22 23.77 19.05
C THR A 63 -21.24 25.30 19.19
N THR A 64 -20.44 25.88 20.10
CA THR A 64 -20.30 27.34 20.19
C THR A 64 -19.54 27.92 18.99
N PHE A 65 -18.73 27.10 18.31
CA PHE A 65 -18.06 27.44 17.05
C PHE A 65 -18.96 27.19 15.84
N ASN A 66 -18.73 27.92 14.76
CA ASN A 66 -19.41 27.73 13.48
C ASN A 66 -18.40 27.59 12.33
N PRO A 67 -18.20 26.39 11.75
CA PRO A 67 -18.83 25.12 12.13
C PRO A 67 -18.37 24.60 13.51
N PRO A 68 -19.10 23.66 14.13
CA PRO A 68 -18.70 23.02 15.39
C PRO A 68 -17.30 22.42 15.31
N LYS A 69 -16.54 22.50 16.40
CA LYS A 69 -15.16 22.01 16.50
C LYS A 69 -15.07 20.80 17.43
N ALA A 70 -14.24 19.83 17.05
CA ALA A 70 -13.98 18.62 17.84
C ALA A 70 -12.76 18.82 18.75
N PHE A 71 -12.88 18.42 20.01
CA PHE A 71 -11.81 18.51 21.00
C PHE A 71 -11.58 17.15 21.65
N LEU A 72 -10.32 16.88 21.99
CA LEU A 72 -9.91 15.64 22.64
C LEU A 72 -10.31 15.66 24.12
N ASP A 73 -11.11 14.68 24.54
CA ASP A 73 -11.67 14.58 25.90
C ASP A 73 -12.30 15.91 26.35
N THR A 74 -11.95 16.43 27.53
CA THR A 74 -12.41 17.72 28.10
C THR A 74 -11.35 18.83 27.95
N SER A 75 -10.34 18.59 27.12
CA SER A 75 -9.22 19.51 26.89
C SER A 75 -9.54 20.60 25.85
N ASN A 76 -8.62 21.55 25.69
CA ASN A 76 -8.66 22.55 24.63
C ASN A 76 -7.90 22.11 23.36
N ILE A 77 -7.57 20.83 23.24
CA ILE A 77 -6.82 20.29 22.09
C ILE A 77 -7.80 20.03 20.95
N GLU A 78 -7.78 20.88 19.93
CA GLU A 78 -8.59 20.72 18.73
C GLU A 78 -8.11 19.50 17.94
N ILE A 79 -9.03 18.63 17.57
CA ILE A 79 -8.79 17.53 16.65
C ILE A 79 -9.00 18.05 15.24
N LEU A 80 -8.11 17.68 14.33
CA LEU A 80 -8.16 18.01 12.91
C LEU A 80 -8.59 16.80 12.06
N ASP A 81 -8.18 15.59 12.47
CA ASP A 81 -8.52 14.33 11.78
C ASP A 81 -8.39 13.12 12.72
N ILE A 82 -9.21 12.10 12.48
CA ILE A 82 -9.20 10.82 13.22
C ILE A 82 -9.06 9.69 12.21
N SER A 83 -7.96 8.93 12.30
CA SER A 83 -7.73 7.78 11.43
C SER A 83 -7.84 6.45 12.19
N LEU A 84 -8.51 5.48 11.55
CA LEU A 84 -8.57 4.09 11.99
C LEU A 84 -7.25 3.33 11.81
N ASP A 85 -6.28 3.92 11.09
CA ASP A 85 -4.91 3.39 10.96
C ASP A 85 -4.04 3.65 12.21
N GLY A 86 -4.64 4.13 13.31
CA GLY A 86 -3.95 4.26 14.60
C GLY A 86 -3.32 5.62 14.87
N TYR A 87 -3.75 6.68 14.19
CA TYR A 87 -3.27 8.04 14.46
C TYR A 87 -4.39 9.08 14.55
N LEU A 88 -4.14 10.11 15.36
CA LEU A 88 -4.96 11.31 15.55
C LEU A 88 -4.16 12.52 15.10
N ARG A 89 -4.77 13.42 14.34
CA ARG A 89 -4.16 14.71 13.98
C ARG A 89 -4.80 15.80 14.81
N ILE A 90 -4.01 16.56 15.56
CA ILE A 90 -4.46 17.64 16.45
C ILE A 90 -3.84 18.98 16.06
N SER A 91 -4.50 20.08 16.44
CA SER A 91 -3.92 21.43 16.38
C SER A 91 -3.12 21.71 17.65
N GLN A 92 -1.91 22.21 17.50
CA GLN A 92 -0.99 22.53 18.59
C GLN A 92 -0.47 23.96 18.40
N SER A 93 -0.57 24.78 19.45
CA SER A 93 0.08 26.10 19.50
C SER A 93 1.58 25.96 19.73
N ILE A 94 2.35 26.98 19.35
CA ILE A 94 3.82 26.93 19.50
C ILE A 94 4.28 27.52 20.83
N GLY A 95 5.31 26.92 21.43
CA GLY A 95 6.06 27.55 22.51
C GLY A 95 6.99 28.61 21.94
N TYR A 96 7.17 29.73 22.64
CA TYR A 96 8.01 30.83 22.18
C TYR A 96 8.70 31.57 23.34
N ASP A 97 9.88 32.09 23.05
CA ASP A 97 10.64 32.98 23.93
C ASP A 97 11.17 34.14 23.06
N CYS A 98 10.45 35.25 23.06
CA CYS A 98 10.75 36.42 22.24
C CYS A 98 11.42 37.49 23.09
N TYR A 99 12.43 38.16 22.52
CA TYR A 99 13.23 39.19 23.19
C TYR A 99 13.57 40.32 22.23
N ASN A 100 13.68 41.54 22.78
CA ASN A 100 14.32 42.67 22.13
C ASN A 100 15.80 42.71 22.53
N GLU A 101 16.57 43.70 22.04
CA GLU A 101 18.01 43.83 22.34
C GLU A 101 18.34 43.95 23.85
N VAL A 102 17.35 44.27 24.69
CA VAL A 102 17.56 44.60 26.10
C VAL A 102 16.80 43.67 27.05
N GLU A 103 15.61 43.19 26.66
CA GLU A 103 14.75 42.42 27.55
C GLU A 103 13.84 41.43 26.79
N ARG A 104 13.37 40.42 27.53
CA ARG A 104 12.37 39.46 27.05
C ARG A 104 11.01 40.14 26.90
N THR A 105 10.43 40.10 25.71
CA THR A 105 9.16 40.77 25.39
C THR A 105 7.95 39.88 25.66
N SER A 106 8.03 38.61 25.26
CA SER A 106 6.93 37.66 25.45
C SER A 106 7.46 36.24 25.59
N TYR A 107 6.81 35.46 26.47
CA TYR A 107 7.21 34.10 26.77
C TYR A 107 6.00 33.22 26.93
N PHE A 108 6.03 32.05 26.30
CA PHE A 108 5.04 31.01 26.48
C PHE A 108 5.71 29.65 26.42
N ASP A 109 5.73 28.97 27.57
CA ASP A 109 6.21 27.60 27.64
C ASP A 109 5.09 26.65 27.20
N MET A 110 5.29 26.01 26.05
CA MET A 110 4.38 24.97 25.59
C MET A 110 4.77 23.66 26.23
N TRP A 111 3.85 23.09 27.00
CA TRP A 111 3.96 21.74 27.53
C TRP A 111 2.66 20.99 27.26
N MET A 112 2.79 19.68 27.08
CA MET A 112 1.63 18.81 26.93
C MET A 112 1.90 17.48 27.62
N GLU A 113 0.88 16.96 28.30
CA GLU A 113 0.87 15.64 28.91
C GLU A 113 -0.31 14.84 28.35
N LEU A 114 -0.01 13.74 27.66
CA LEU A 114 -0.99 12.85 27.04
C LEU A 114 -0.95 11.51 27.74
N SER A 115 -1.94 11.26 28.60
CA SER A 115 -2.02 10.03 29.39
C SER A 115 -2.12 8.78 28.51
N LYS A 116 -2.98 8.81 27.48
CA LYS A 116 -3.26 7.64 26.61
C LYS A 116 -2.63 7.70 25.22
N PHE A 117 -2.41 8.89 24.66
CA PHE A 117 -2.03 9.09 23.26
C PHE A 117 -0.57 9.52 23.12
N PRO A 118 0.39 8.60 22.92
CA PRO A 118 1.79 8.96 22.71
C PRO A 118 2.01 9.77 21.42
N ILE A 119 3.04 10.60 21.42
CA ILE A 119 3.42 11.41 20.27
C ILE A 119 4.05 10.52 19.20
N SER A 120 3.58 10.65 17.95
CA SER A 120 4.09 9.85 16.85
C SER A 120 5.51 10.26 16.48
N HIS A 121 6.49 9.43 16.84
CA HIS A 121 7.90 9.75 16.63
C HIS A 121 8.37 9.63 15.17
N THR A 122 7.60 8.90 14.34
CA THR A 122 7.87 8.76 12.89
C THR A 122 7.21 9.85 12.06
N ARG A 123 6.07 10.39 12.53
CA ARG A 123 5.27 11.38 11.79
C ARG A 123 5.49 12.81 12.25
N ASN A 124 6.15 13.03 13.39
CA ASN A 124 6.47 14.37 13.88
C ASN A 124 7.97 14.62 13.96
N LYS A 125 8.34 15.90 13.97
CA LYS A 125 9.68 16.39 14.27
C LYS A 125 9.62 17.41 15.39
N PHE A 126 10.60 17.35 16.29
CA PHE A 126 10.87 18.45 17.20
C PHE A 126 11.53 19.57 16.41
N THR A 127 10.99 20.78 16.49
CA THR A 127 11.44 21.92 15.70
C THR A 127 11.74 23.12 16.57
N ALA A 128 12.88 23.75 16.35
CA ALA A 128 13.22 25.05 16.92
C ALA A 128 13.38 26.06 15.79
N ILE A 129 12.87 27.26 15.98
CA ILE A 129 12.95 28.38 15.04
C ILE A 129 13.38 29.60 15.84
N GLY A 130 14.39 30.29 15.36
CA GLY A 130 14.96 31.45 16.03
C GLY A 130 16.48 31.53 15.85
N CYS A 131 17.03 32.69 16.19
CA CYS A 131 18.45 32.92 16.29
C CYS A 131 18.91 32.74 17.74
N ASP A 132 20.12 32.19 17.91
CA ASP A 132 20.71 31.84 19.21
C ASP A 132 19.72 31.07 20.11
N THR A 133 18.97 30.17 19.48
CA THR A 133 17.86 29.46 20.11
C THR A 133 18.30 28.07 20.50
N TYR A 134 18.06 27.74 21.77
CA TYR A 134 18.28 26.42 22.34
C TYR A 134 16.93 25.85 22.79
N ALA A 135 16.41 24.90 22.03
CA ALA A 135 15.20 24.19 22.38
C ALA A 135 15.54 22.75 22.79
N HIS A 136 14.85 22.24 23.80
CA HIS A 136 15.05 20.87 24.23
C HIS A 136 13.71 20.22 24.60
N VAL A 137 13.55 18.97 24.19
CA VAL A 137 12.48 18.09 24.65
C VAL A 137 13.05 17.21 25.73
N LYS A 138 12.38 17.20 26.88
CA LYS A 138 12.57 16.20 27.94
C LYS A 138 11.23 15.52 28.17
N ASP A 139 11.28 14.24 28.49
CA ASP A 139 10.13 13.54 29.06
C ASP A 139 9.87 14.07 30.45
N TYR A 140 8.73 14.76 30.65
CA TYR A 140 8.36 15.33 31.93
C TYR A 140 8.17 14.25 33.00
N LEU A 141 7.72 13.04 32.62
CA LEU A 141 7.41 11.97 33.57
C LEU A 141 8.60 11.09 33.95
N ARG A 142 9.61 10.96 33.08
CA ARG A 142 10.70 9.98 33.29
C ARG A 142 12.09 10.58 33.34
N ASP A 143 12.30 11.83 32.91
CA ASP A 143 13.62 12.49 32.85
C ASP A 143 14.74 11.65 32.18
N THR A 144 14.39 10.64 31.38
CA THR A 144 15.31 9.59 30.92
C THR A 144 15.96 9.89 29.57
N TYR A 145 15.40 10.81 28.79
CA TYR A 145 15.93 11.20 27.50
C TYR A 145 15.71 12.69 27.25
N SER A 146 16.73 13.35 26.71
CA SER A 146 16.66 14.74 26.28
C SER A 146 17.11 14.87 24.84
N THR A 147 16.22 15.36 23.96
CA THR A 147 16.61 15.74 22.61
C THR A 147 16.75 17.26 22.54
N ARG A 148 17.73 17.74 21.79
CA ARG A 148 18.04 19.16 21.69
C ARG A 148 18.06 19.60 20.24
N CYS A 149 17.63 20.83 20.00
CA CYS A 149 17.81 21.56 18.76
C CYS A 149 18.50 22.88 19.06
N LEU A 150 19.56 23.16 18.31
CA LEU A 150 20.38 24.36 18.45
C LEU A 150 20.36 25.10 17.12
N THR A 151 20.16 26.41 17.16
CA THR A 151 20.21 27.28 15.98
C THR A 151 20.98 28.56 16.28
N PHE A 152 21.81 28.99 15.32
CA PHE A 152 22.61 30.21 15.39
C PHE A 152 22.42 31.04 14.13
N CYS A 153 22.66 32.36 14.20
CA CYS A 153 22.48 33.27 13.07
C CYS A 153 23.62 34.28 12.95
N ASP A 154 24.83 33.83 12.61
CA ASP A 154 25.95 34.75 12.40
C ASP A 154 25.82 35.58 11.10
N ASN A 155 25.36 34.94 10.01
CA ASN A 155 25.11 35.60 8.74
C ASN A 155 23.97 34.94 7.95
N ILE A 156 22.79 35.54 8.02
CA ILE A 156 21.54 35.03 7.40
C ILE A 156 21.47 35.20 5.87
N THR A 157 22.40 35.92 5.24
CA THR A 157 22.33 36.19 3.78
C THR A 157 22.75 35.00 2.90
N ASN A 158 23.48 34.02 3.46
CA ASN A 158 24.03 32.87 2.71
C ASN A 158 23.17 31.60 2.80
N MET A 159 21.91 31.72 3.21
CA MET A 159 21.05 30.57 3.49
C MET A 159 20.46 29.94 2.23
N VAL A 160 20.44 28.60 2.21
CA VAL A 160 19.68 27.81 1.24
C VAL A 160 18.20 27.89 1.65
N LYS A 161 17.35 28.46 0.79
CA LYS A 161 15.90 28.52 1.04
C LYS A 161 15.37 27.11 1.33
N GLY A 162 14.69 26.95 2.47
CA GLY A 162 14.09 25.68 2.90
C GLY A 162 15.00 24.75 3.72
N SER A 163 16.28 25.06 3.94
CA SER A 163 17.12 24.26 4.84
C SER A 163 16.83 24.60 6.31
N CYS A 164 16.45 23.61 7.11
CA CYS A 164 16.23 23.74 8.55
C CYS A 164 17.20 22.82 9.32
N SER A 165 18.46 23.23 9.39
CA SER A 165 19.56 22.41 9.93
C SER A 165 20.61 23.24 10.68
N GLY A 166 20.16 24.05 11.63
CA GLY A 166 21.03 24.75 12.60
C GLY A 166 21.28 26.23 12.33
N ILE A 167 20.78 26.78 11.21
CA ILE A 167 20.83 28.22 10.93
C ILE A 167 19.38 28.74 10.94
N GLY A 168 19.01 29.50 11.97
CA GLY A 168 17.64 30.03 12.17
C GLY A 168 16.53 28.98 12.40
N CYS A 169 16.75 27.72 12.02
CA CYS A 169 15.81 26.62 12.17
C CYS A 169 16.54 25.29 12.35
N CYS A 170 16.04 24.44 13.25
CA CYS A 170 16.54 23.09 13.48
C CYS A 170 15.35 22.12 13.61
N LYS A 171 15.43 20.98 12.94
CA LYS A 171 14.49 19.85 13.05
C LYS A 171 15.25 18.62 13.53
N THR A 172 14.67 17.88 14.46
CA THR A 172 15.26 16.64 14.98
C THR A 172 14.20 15.59 15.28
N ALA A 173 14.62 14.32 15.31
CA ALA A 173 13.76 13.19 15.59
C ALA A 173 13.31 13.19 17.06
N ILE A 174 12.13 12.63 17.31
CA ILE A 174 11.59 12.47 18.66
C ILE A 174 11.91 11.04 19.11
N PRO A 175 12.25 10.82 20.39
CA PRO A 175 12.39 9.47 20.94
C PRO A 175 11.09 8.66 20.87
N LYS A 176 11.16 7.34 21.04
CA LYS A 176 9.97 6.50 21.06
C LYS A 176 9.23 6.61 22.40
N GLY A 177 7.89 6.58 22.35
CA GLY A 177 7.04 6.48 23.53
C GLY A 177 6.90 7.76 24.36
N VAL A 178 7.22 8.93 23.78
CA VAL A 178 7.03 10.22 24.46
C VAL A 178 5.56 10.49 24.65
N ARG A 179 5.15 10.68 25.90
CA ARG A 179 3.79 11.04 26.30
C ARG A 179 3.69 12.45 26.87
N SER A 180 4.83 13.00 27.26
CA SER A 180 4.91 14.33 27.83
C SER A 180 6.14 15.05 27.29
N TYR A 181 6.00 16.32 26.96
CA TYR A 181 7.11 17.11 26.42
C TYR A 181 6.97 18.59 26.75
N HIS A 182 8.11 19.27 26.73
CA HIS A 182 8.21 20.72 26.69
C HIS A 182 8.79 21.15 25.33
N GLY A 183 8.23 22.19 24.74
CA GLY A 183 8.72 22.79 23.50
C GLY A 183 7.74 22.66 22.34
N PHE A 184 8.28 22.67 21.11
CA PHE A 184 7.48 22.71 19.88
C PHE A 184 7.70 21.47 19.01
N VAL A 185 6.64 20.67 18.87
CA VAL A 185 6.60 19.48 18.03
C VAL A 185 5.50 19.66 16.99
N MET A 186 5.77 19.24 15.75
CA MET A 186 4.77 19.28 14.69
C MET A 186 4.96 18.13 13.68
N GLU A 187 3.93 17.89 12.88
CA GLU A 187 3.92 16.92 11.80
C GLU A 187 5.03 17.21 10.78
N ASP A 188 5.74 16.16 10.35
CA ASP A 188 6.81 16.27 9.38
C ASP A 188 6.28 16.74 8.03
N GLY A 189 6.91 17.78 7.46
CA GLY A 189 6.45 18.44 6.24
C GLY A 189 5.31 19.45 6.40
N ALA A 190 4.73 19.63 7.60
CA ALA A 190 3.67 20.63 7.82
C ALA A 190 4.17 22.09 7.75
N TYR A 191 5.48 22.30 7.94
CA TYR A 191 6.08 23.63 7.93
C TYR A 191 7.39 23.66 7.13
N ASN A 192 7.49 24.68 6.28
CA ASN A 192 8.69 25.01 5.50
C ASN A 192 9.25 26.35 5.98
N PHE A 193 10.46 26.31 6.54
CA PHE A 193 11.09 27.47 7.13
C PHE A 193 11.42 28.56 6.11
N CYS A 194 11.01 29.79 6.41
CA CYS A 194 11.41 30.99 5.70
C CYS A 194 12.09 31.98 6.65
N ILE A 195 13.09 32.71 6.17
CA ILE A 195 13.85 33.69 6.97
C ILE A 195 12.93 34.81 7.48
N SER A 196 11.92 35.19 6.70
CA SER A 196 10.91 36.18 7.13
C SER A 196 10.16 35.76 8.40
N ASP A 197 10.08 34.46 8.69
CA ASP A 197 9.40 33.96 9.89
C ASP A 197 10.15 34.34 11.17
N LEU A 198 11.45 34.63 11.10
CA LEU A 198 12.23 35.15 12.23
C LEU A 198 11.83 36.58 12.63
N TYR A 199 11.22 37.31 11.70
CA TYR A 199 10.81 38.71 11.89
C TYR A 199 9.30 38.88 11.97
N ASP A 200 8.54 37.80 11.83
CA ASP A 200 7.09 37.81 11.89
C ASP A 200 6.63 37.75 13.36
N GLU A 201 6.27 38.89 13.93
CA GLU A 201 5.77 38.98 15.31
C GLU A 201 4.48 38.16 15.54
N ASN A 202 3.73 37.86 14.46
CA ASN A 202 2.51 37.06 14.52
C ASN A 202 2.80 35.57 14.38
N PHE A 203 4.07 35.17 14.20
CA PHE A 203 4.43 33.76 14.11
C PHE A 203 4.06 32.99 15.39
N LYS A 204 4.14 33.65 16.55
CA LYS A 204 3.77 33.11 17.87
C LYS A 204 2.30 32.70 18.00
N ASP A 205 1.42 33.27 17.18
CA ASP A 205 -0.02 33.01 17.21
C ASP A 205 -0.42 31.90 16.21
N LYS A 206 0.55 31.34 15.47
CA LYS A 206 0.30 30.24 14.53
C LYS A 206 0.12 28.92 15.27
N GLU A 207 -0.73 28.08 14.71
CA GLU A 207 -0.92 26.69 15.13
C GLU A 207 -0.44 25.75 14.04
N PHE A 208 0.07 24.59 14.45
CA PHE A 208 0.58 23.57 13.56
C PHE A 208 -0.03 22.21 13.88
N PRO A 209 -0.23 21.36 12.86
CA PRO A 209 -0.72 20.01 13.09
C PRO A 209 0.34 19.18 13.81
N MET A 210 -0.10 18.35 14.74
CA MET A 210 0.69 17.31 15.39
C MET A 210 -0.04 15.97 15.28
N ILE A 211 0.73 14.88 15.11
CA ILE A 211 0.19 13.53 15.04
C ILE A 211 0.41 12.76 16.36
N LEU A 212 -0.66 12.22 16.93
CA LEU A 212 -0.60 11.30 18.07
C LEU A 212 -0.88 9.88 17.58
N ASP A 213 -0.18 8.90 18.13
CA ASP A 213 -0.51 7.50 17.93
C ASP A 213 -1.54 7.06 18.99
N TRP A 214 -2.42 6.13 18.65
CA TRP A 214 -3.40 5.56 19.58
C TRP A 214 -3.50 4.05 19.45
N THR A 215 -3.87 3.37 20.54
CA THR A 215 -4.01 1.90 20.60
C THR A 215 -5.12 1.50 21.57
N ILE A 216 -5.66 0.29 21.39
CA ILE A 216 -6.60 -0.32 22.32
C ILE A 216 -5.85 -1.10 23.41
N GLY A 217 -6.26 -0.91 24.66
CA GLY A 217 -5.66 -1.61 25.79
C GLY A 217 -4.17 -1.30 25.97
N ASN A 218 -3.46 -2.23 26.62
CA ASN A 218 -2.00 -2.22 26.78
C ASN A 218 -1.36 -3.58 26.43
N GLN A 219 -2.17 -4.57 26.06
CA GLN A 219 -1.73 -5.93 25.75
C GLN A 219 -1.40 -6.07 24.26
N THR A 220 -0.60 -7.08 23.94
CA THR A 220 -0.29 -7.44 22.55
C THR A 220 -1.46 -8.17 21.88
N CYS A 221 -1.50 -8.13 20.56
CA CYS A 221 -2.47 -8.83 19.73
C CYS A 221 -2.52 -10.33 20.06
N SER A 222 -1.37 -10.97 20.27
CA SER A 222 -1.30 -12.39 20.65
C SER A 222 -1.95 -12.69 22.00
N GLU A 223 -1.77 -11.81 22.99
CA GLU A 223 -2.37 -11.98 24.32
C GLU A 223 -3.88 -11.75 24.28
N THR A 224 -4.33 -10.72 23.54
CA THR A 224 -5.74 -10.33 23.50
C THR A 224 -6.61 -11.32 22.74
N LYS A 225 -6.05 -12.06 21.78
CA LYS A 225 -6.77 -13.15 21.10
C LYS A 225 -7.18 -14.28 22.06
N MET A 226 -6.51 -14.40 23.21
CA MET A 226 -6.84 -15.39 24.24
C MET A 226 -7.96 -14.93 25.17
N ASP A 227 -8.24 -13.62 25.22
CA ASP A 227 -9.31 -13.01 26.00
C ASP A 227 -10.46 -12.60 25.06
N GLN A 228 -11.33 -13.57 24.75
CA GLN A 228 -12.46 -13.34 23.84
C GLN A 228 -13.48 -12.34 24.37
N GLU A 229 -13.56 -12.10 25.68
CA GLU A 229 -14.53 -11.15 26.25
C GLU A 229 -14.10 -9.69 26.03
N ASN A 230 -12.80 -9.40 26.11
CA ASN A 230 -12.26 -8.05 25.95
C ASN A 230 -11.65 -7.77 24.57
N TYR A 231 -11.77 -8.71 23.63
CA TYR A 231 -11.26 -8.54 22.27
C TYR A 231 -12.10 -7.52 21.48
N ALA A 232 -11.46 -6.42 21.08
CA ALA A 232 -12.14 -5.29 20.45
C ALA A 232 -12.48 -5.52 18.97
N CYS A 233 -11.66 -6.29 18.24
CA CYS A 233 -11.83 -6.49 16.80
C CYS A 233 -13.04 -7.39 16.50
N LYS A 234 -13.80 -7.05 15.47
CA LYS A 234 -15.05 -7.73 15.08
C LYS A 234 -14.88 -8.59 13.83
N GLU A 235 -15.99 -9.06 13.25
CA GLU A 235 -15.94 -10.01 12.14
C GLU A 235 -15.19 -9.43 10.92
N ASN A 236 -14.51 -10.30 10.16
CA ASN A 236 -13.68 -9.91 9.02
C ASN A 236 -12.58 -8.89 9.34
N SER A 237 -12.07 -8.90 10.58
CA SER A 237 -10.94 -8.09 11.01
C SER A 237 -9.95 -8.91 11.86
N ASP A 238 -8.71 -8.45 11.92
CA ASP A 238 -7.68 -9.01 12.79
C ASP A 238 -6.92 -7.90 13.52
N CYS A 239 -6.26 -8.25 14.62
CA CYS A 239 -5.41 -7.32 15.35
C CYS A 239 -4.00 -7.22 14.77
N ILE A 240 -3.39 -6.05 14.95
CA ILE A 240 -1.99 -5.77 14.63
C ILE A 240 -1.32 -5.10 15.83
N ASP A 241 -0.05 -5.44 16.05
CA ASP A 241 0.79 -4.81 17.05
C ASP A 241 1.51 -3.60 16.45
N PRO A 242 1.23 -2.37 16.93
CA PRO A 242 1.95 -1.19 16.48
C PRO A 242 3.38 -1.20 17.04
N GLU A 243 4.37 -0.85 16.23
CA GLU A 243 5.80 -0.97 16.58
C GLU A 243 6.25 -0.16 17.80
N ASN A 244 5.47 0.84 18.21
CA ASN A 244 5.98 1.94 19.04
C ASN A 244 5.20 2.18 20.34
N CYS A 245 4.11 1.46 20.55
CA CYS A 245 3.19 1.69 21.66
C CYS A 245 2.63 0.36 22.19
N PRO A 246 2.48 0.19 23.52
CA PRO A 246 1.73 -0.93 24.06
C PRO A 246 0.26 -0.87 23.65
N GLY A 247 -0.39 -2.02 23.54
CA GLY A 247 -1.74 -2.15 23.00
C GLY A 247 -1.74 -2.67 21.57
N TYR A 248 -2.93 -2.75 20.98
CA TYR A 248 -3.13 -3.26 19.63
C TYR A 248 -4.11 -2.39 18.85
N LEU A 249 -4.11 -2.54 17.53
CA LEU A 249 -5.09 -1.95 16.62
C LEU A 249 -5.85 -3.07 15.92
N CYS A 250 -7.08 -2.77 15.48
CA CYS A 250 -7.86 -3.68 14.65
C CYS A 250 -7.80 -3.20 13.22
N LYS A 251 -7.68 -4.12 12.28
CA LYS A 251 -7.67 -3.84 10.84
C LYS A 251 -8.59 -4.83 10.13
N CYS A 252 -9.38 -4.36 9.17
CA CYS A 252 -10.13 -5.27 8.32
C CYS A 252 -9.16 -6.22 7.58
N LEU A 253 -9.61 -7.45 7.37
CA LEU A 253 -8.87 -8.43 6.57
C LEU A 253 -8.68 -7.92 5.13
N ASP A 254 -7.70 -8.47 4.43
CA ASP A 254 -7.51 -8.16 3.01
C ASP A 254 -8.78 -8.48 2.20
N GLY A 255 -9.16 -7.58 1.29
CA GLY A 255 -10.43 -7.65 0.56
C GLY A 255 -11.64 -7.06 1.32
N PHE A 256 -11.44 -6.54 2.54
CA PHE A 256 -12.49 -5.86 3.31
C PHE A 256 -12.11 -4.41 3.62
N GLN A 257 -13.13 -3.54 3.74
CA GLN A 257 -12.99 -2.14 4.12
C GLN A 257 -14.08 -1.73 5.12
N GLY A 258 -13.82 -0.73 5.96
CA GLY A 258 -14.81 -0.28 6.94
C GLY A 258 -14.20 -0.06 8.32
N ASN A 259 -15.02 -0.25 9.35
CA ASN A 259 -14.63 -0.09 10.73
C ASN A 259 -14.47 -1.47 11.40
N PRO A 260 -13.24 -1.87 11.77
CA PRO A 260 -12.97 -3.19 12.35
C PRO A 260 -13.43 -3.35 13.80
N TYR A 261 -13.90 -2.28 14.44
CA TYR A 261 -14.37 -2.28 15.82
C TYR A 261 -15.89 -2.44 15.95
N LEU A 262 -16.64 -2.42 14.84
CA LEU A 262 -18.10 -2.55 14.81
C LEU A 262 -18.51 -3.90 14.21
N SER A 263 -19.60 -4.49 14.74
CA SER A 263 -20.18 -5.68 14.12
C SER A 263 -20.74 -5.32 12.74
N GLN A 264 -20.43 -6.13 11.74
CA GLN A 264 -20.67 -5.82 10.31
C GLN A 264 -19.98 -4.53 9.82
N GLY A 265 -18.97 -4.04 10.54
CA GLY A 265 -18.24 -2.84 10.17
C GLY A 265 -17.28 -3.08 9.00
N CYS A 266 -16.54 -4.19 8.99
CA CYS A 266 -15.73 -4.60 7.84
C CYS A 266 -16.60 -5.23 6.74
N GLN A 267 -16.80 -4.47 5.68
CA GLN A 267 -17.59 -4.84 4.52
C GLN A 267 -16.70 -5.31 3.37
N ASP A 268 -17.19 -6.30 2.65
CA ASP A 268 -16.53 -6.83 1.47
C ASP A 268 -16.31 -5.75 0.41
N ILE A 269 -15.10 -5.66 -0.12
CA ILE A 269 -14.78 -4.76 -1.23
C ILE A 269 -15.26 -5.44 -2.50
N ASN A 270 -16.15 -4.79 -3.23
CA ASN A 270 -16.53 -5.30 -4.53
C ASN A 270 -15.53 -4.86 -5.61
N GLU A 271 -14.43 -5.59 -5.79
CA GLU A 271 -13.38 -5.22 -6.75
C GLU A 271 -13.89 -5.22 -8.19
N CYS A 272 -14.91 -6.04 -8.49
CA CYS A 272 -15.54 -6.05 -9.81
C CYS A 272 -16.13 -4.69 -10.19
N ASN A 273 -16.66 -3.94 -9.22
CA ASN A 273 -17.24 -2.62 -9.45
C ASN A 273 -16.19 -1.50 -9.34
N THR A 274 -15.28 -1.59 -8.39
CA THR A 274 -14.31 -0.52 -8.07
C THR A 274 -13.08 -0.56 -8.97
N LEU A 275 -12.44 -1.72 -9.09
CA LEU A 275 -11.18 -1.91 -9.83
C LEU A 275 -11.38 -2.46 -11.24
N LYS A 276 -12.50 -3.15 -11.49
CA LYS A 276 -12.81 -3.84 -12.76
C LYS A 276 -11.61 -4.68 -13.27
N PRO A 277 -11.14 -5.66 -12.47
CA PRO A 277 -9.88 -6.35 -12.71
C PRO A 277 -9.91 -7.36 -13.85
N CYS A 278 -11.09 -7.77 -14.33
CA CYS A 278 -11.23 -8.84 -15.33
C CYS A 278 -11.30 -8.33 -16.77
N ASN A 279 -10.85 -9.17 -17.72
CA ASN A 279 -11.06 -8.98 -19.16
C ASN A 279 -12.30 -9.73 -19.69
N GLY A 280 -12.87 -10.63 -18.88
CA GLY A 280 -14.12 -11.35 -19.13
C GLY A 280 -15.18 -11.05 -18.06
N THR A 281 -15.87 -12.09 -17.59
CA THR A 281 -16.88 -11.98 -16.53
C THR A 281 -16.22 -11.89 -15.16
N CYS A 282 -16.61 -10.91 -14.36
CA CYS A 282 -16.16 -10.75 -12.98
C CYS A 282 -17.25 -11.20 -12.01
N ASN A 283 -16.90 -12.10 -11.10
CA ASN A 283 -17.77 -12.55 -10.03
C ASN A 283 -17.16 -12.14 -8.69
N ASN A 284 -17.89 -11.33 -7.93
CA ASN A 284 -17.46 -10.91 -6.60
C ASN A 284 -17.59 -12.05 -5.59
N ALA A 285 -16.62 -12.20 -4.70
CA ALA A 285 -16.64 -13.19 -3.62
C ALA A 285 -16.23 -12.53 -2.29
N PRO A 286 -16.62 -13.05 -1.13
CA PRO A 286 -16.18 -12.46 0.14
C PRO A 286 -14.65 -12.46 0.28
N GLY A 287 -14.07 -11.27 0.42
CA GLY A 287 -12.63 -11.00 0.53
C GLY A 287 -11.85 -11.18 -0.78
N SER A 288 -12.52 -11.39 -1.92
CA SER A 288 -11.85 -11.69 -3.18
C SER A 288 -12.75 -11.55 -4.41
N TYR A 289 -12.24 -11.89 -5.58
CA TYR A 289 -13.01 -11.95 -6.80
C TYR A 289 -12.51 -13.07 -7.70
N ASN A 290 -13.38 -13.53 -8.60
CA ASN A 290 -13.03 -14.52 -9.60
C ASN A 290 -13.32 -13.98 -10.99
N CYS A 291 -12.36 -14.14 -11.90
CA CYS A 291 -12.51 -13.80 -13.30
C CYS A 291 -12.70 -15.07 -14.12
N SER A 292 -13.64 -15.03 -15.08
CA SER A 292 -13.80 -16.10 -16.05
C SER A 292 -13.79 -15.56 -17.47
N CYS A 293 -13.27 -16.37 -18.39
CA CYS A 293 -13.26 -16.05 -19.80
C CYS A 293 -14.59 -16.43 -20.48
N PRO A 294 -15.02 -15.66 -21.49
CA PRO A 294 -16.20 -15.99 -22.28
C PRO A 294 -15.99 -17.29 -23.07
N ASP A 295 -17.09 -17.87 -23.56
CA ASP A 295 -17.05 -19.11 -24.33
C ASP A 295 -16.13 -19.00 -25.55
N GLY A 296 -15.33 -20.04 -25.78
CA GLY A 296 -14.30 -20.05 -26.82
C GLY A 296 -12.97 -19.42 -26.41
N PHE A 297 -12.82 -18.92 -25.18
CA PHE A 297 -11.57 -18.39 -24.64
C PHE A 297 -11.08 -19.17 -23.41
N GLU A 298 -9.76 -19.16 -23.17
CA GLU A 298 -9.07 -19.76 -22.03
C GLU A 298 -8.03 -18.81 -21.43
N GLY A 299 -7.74 -19.00 -20.14
CA GLY A 299 -6.83 -18.18 -19.36
C GLY A 299 -7.39 -17.87 -17.96
N ASP A 300 -6.71 -16.99 -17.22
CA ASP A 300 -7.10 -16.59 -15.85
C ASP A 300 -8.14 -15.46 -15.81
N GLY A 301 -8.46 -14.86 -16.96
CA GLY A 301 -9.45 -13.79 -17.07
C GLY A 301 -9.05 -12.46 -16.44
N LEU A 302 -7.84 -12.34 -15.89
CA LEU A 302 -7.33 -11.13 -15.23
C LEU A 302 -6.76 -10.14 -16.26
N ARG A 303 -6.98 -8.83 -16.08
CA ARG A 303 -6.34 -7.80 -16.92
C ARG A 303 -4.84 -7.70 -16.72
N ASN A 304 -4.37 -7.90 -15.49
CA ASN A 304 -2.95 -7.87 -15.13
C ASN A 304 -2.33 -9.28 -15.06
N GLY A 305 -3.01 -10.29 -15.61
CA GLY A 305 -2.56 -11.69 -15.64
C GLY A 305 -2.39 -12.21 -17.06
N ILE A 306 -2.68 -13.50 -17.25
CA ILE A 306 -2.67 -14.18 -18.56
C ILE A 306 -3.80 -13.62 -19.45
N GLY A 307 -4.91 -13.18 -18.85
CA GLY A 307 -6.06 -12.66 -19.55
C GLY A 307 -6.89 -13.76 -20.21
N CYS A 308 -7.64 -13.39 -21.24
CA CYS A 308 -8.41 -14.33 -22.04
C CYS A 308 -7.81 -14.44 -23.43
N SER A 309 -7.48 -15.66 -23.82
CA SER A 309 -6.95 -16.00 -25.14
C SER A 309 -7.88 -16.98 -25.87
N PRO A 310 -8.03 -16.91 -27.20
CA PRO A 310 -8.90 -17.83 -27.92
C PRO A 310 -8.43 -19.28 -27.71
N LYS A 311 -9.35 -20.19 -27.37
CA LYS A 311 -9.06 -21.63 -27.36
C LYS A 311 -8.66 -22.03 -28.77
N VAL A 312 -7.42 -22.48 -28.95
CA VAL A 312 -6.99 -23.05 -30.22
C VAL A 312 -7.68 -24.41 -30.37
N VAL A 313 -8.85 -24.41 -30.98
CA VAL A 313 -9.47 -25.64 -31.48
C VAL A 313 -8.60 -26.08 -32.65
N MET A 314 -7.54 -26.84 -32.37
CA MET A 314 -6.92 -27.62 -33.42
C MET A 314 -8.03 -28.57 -33.89
N PRO A 315 -8.43 -28.50 -35.18
CA PRO A 315 -9.33 -29.51 -35.70
C PRO A 315 -8.64 -30.83 -35.40
N HIS A 316 -9.38 -31.75 -34.77
CA HIS A 316 -8.94 -33.10 -34.48
C HIS A 316 -8.24 -33.62 -35.74
N HIS A 317 -6.91 -33.59 -35.73
CA HIS A 317 -6.12 -34.16 -36.80
C HIS A 317 -6.48 -35.63 -36.69
N GLN A 318 -7.40 -36.09 -37.55
CA GLN A 318 -7.59 -37.51 -37.80
C GLN A 318 -6.18 -38.04 -37.92
N SER A 319 -5.81 -38.84 -36.93
CA SER A 319 -4.50 -39.41 -36.77
C SER A 319 -4.08 -39.92 -38.14
N PHE A 320 -3.21 -39.17 -38.79
CA PHE A 320 -2.68 -39.54 -40.09
C PHE A 320 -1.76 -40.71 -39.78
N SER A 321 -2.36 -41.89 -39.77
CA SER A 321 -1.75 -43.09 -39.20
C SER A 321 -0.52 -43.38 -40.02
N VAL A 322 0.66 -43.26 -39.41
CA VAL A 322 1.97 -43.52 -40.05
C VAL A 322 1.97 -44.90 -40.73
N ALA A 323 1.17 -45.84 -40.21
CA ALA A 323 0.92 -47.14 -40.81
C ALA A 323 0.37 -47.07 -42.25
N VAL A 324 -0.51 -46.12 -42.57
CA VAL A 324 -1.11 -45.99 -43.92
C VAL A 324 -0.08 -45.51 -44.93
N VAL A 325 0.81 -44.58 -44.54
CA VAL A 325 1.90 -44.12 -45.40
C VAL A 325 2.93 -45.22 -45.61
N ALA A 326 3.29 -45.95 -44.54
CA ALA A 326 4.23 -47.06 -44.62
C ALA A 326 3.71 -48.19 -45.53
N LEU A 327 2.41 -48.50 -45.46
CA LEU A 327 1.76 -49.46 -46.35
C LEU A 327 1.76 -48.96 -47.80
N GLY A 328 1.48 -47.68 -48.04
CA GLY A 328 1.50 -47.08 -49.37
C GLY A 328 2.88 -47.15 -50.05
N ILE A 329 3.94 -46.82 -49.31
CA ILE A 329 5.33 -46.92 -49.79
C ILE A 329 5.69 -48.38 -50.06
N GLY A 330 5.32 -49.30 -49.16
CA GLY A 330 5.58 -50.73 -49.33
C GLY A 330 4.96 -51.31 -50.60
N VAL A 331 3.68 -51.00 -50.87
CA VAL A 331 2.98 -51.46 -52.09
C VAL A 331 3.60 -50.85 -53.35
N GLY A 332 3.96 -49.56 -53.32
CA GLY A 332 4.58 -48.87 -54.45
C GLY A 332 5.96 -49.46 -54.82
N VAL A 333 6.78 -49.78 -53.83
CA VAL A 333 8.08 -50.43 -54.05
C VAL A 333 7.89 -51.84 -54.63
N LEU A 334 6.92 -52.61 -54.10
CA LEU A 334 6.66 -53.96 -54.58
C LEU A 334 6.21 -53.96 -56.06
N PHE A 335 5.32 -53.03 -56.42
CA PHE A 335 4.87 -52.87 -57.80
C PHE A 335 6.01 -52.47 -58.74
N SER A 336 6.88 -51.56 -58.29
CA SER A 336 8.06 -51.13 -59.06
C SER A 336 9.03 -52.29 -59.31
N LEU A 337 9.27 -53.14 -58.30
CA LEU A 337 10.11 -54.34 -58.45
C LEU A 337 9.50 -55.37 -59.40
N LEU A 338 8.17 -55.56 -59.37
CA LEU A 338 7.49 -56.44 -60.31
C LEU A 338 7.59 -55.92 -61.75
N CYS A 339 7.41 -54.63 -61.97
CA CYS A 339 7.60 -54.00 -63.28
C CYS A 339 9.05 -54.16 -63.78
N LEU A 340 10.04 -53.91 -62.92
CA LEU A 340 11.46 -54.10 -63.27
C LEU A 340 11.78 -55.56 -63.59
N SER A 341 11.22 -56.51 -62.85
CA SER A 341 11.37 -57.94 -63.10
C SER A 341 10.74 -58.35 -64.45
N TRP A 342 9.55 -57.84 -64.77
CA TRP A 342 8.90 -58.04 -66.07
C TRP A 342 9.73 -57.49 -67.22
N VAL A 343 10.26 -56.26 -67.08
CA VAL A 343 11.14 -55.66 -68.09
C VAL A 343 12.43 -56.47 -68.24
N TYR A 344 13.03 -56.91 -67.13
CA TYR A 344 14.23 -57.75 -67.14
C TYR A 344 14.00 -59.09 -67.84
N MET A 345 12.89 -59.77 -67.52
CA MET A 345 12.51 -61.03 -68.19
C MET A 345 12.29 -60.81 -69.70
N GLY A 346 11.62 -59.74 -70.09
CA GLY A 346 11.42 -59.38 -71.51
C GLY A 346 12.74 -59.09 -72.25
N LEU A 347 13.68 -58.39 -71.61
CA LEU A 347 15.01 -58.15 -72.18
C LEU A 347 15.84 -59.44 -72.27
N ARG A 348 15.74 -60.31 -71.26
CA ARG A 348 16.43 -61.60 -71.24
C ARG A 348 15.94 -62.51 -72.36
N GLU A 349 14.63 -62.58 -72.59
CA GLU A 349 14.09 -63.35 -73.71
C GLU A 349 14.58 -62.80 -75.06
N ARG A 350 14.58 -61.48 -75.25
CA ARG A 350 15.13 -60.84 -76.46
C ARG A 350 16.59 -61.19 -76.69
N LYS A 351 17.41 -61.21 -75.63
CA LYS A 351 18.82 -61.59 -75.72
C LYS A 351 19.00 -63.06 -76.09
N LEU A 352 18.20 -63.96 -75.50
CA LEU A 352 18.15 -65.38 -75.86
C LEU A 352 17.68 -65.61 -77.31
N THR A 353 16.77 -64.78 -77.83
CA THR A 353 16.36 -64.87 -79.23
C THR A 353 17.45 -64.35 -80.18
N ALA A 354 18.19 -63.31 -79.78
CA ALA A 354 19.34 -62.81 -80.54
C ALA A 354 20.47 -63.84 -80.60
N GLU A 355 20.85 -64.47 -79.48
CA GLU A 355 21.86 -65.53 -79.44
C GLU A 355 21.43 -66.79 -80.23
N LYS A 356 20.13 -67.14 -80.21
CA LYS A 356 19.58 -68.20 -81.09
C LYS A 356 19.67 -67.84 -82.58
N SER A 357 19.43 -66.57 -82.94
CA SER A 357 19.55 -66.13 -84.35
C SER A 357 20.99 -66.16 -84.85
N GLU A 358 21.96 -65.85 -83.98
CA GLU A 358 23.39 -65.89 -84.29
C GLU A 358 23.91 -67.34 -84.40
N ASN A 359 23.45 -68.24 -83.51
CA ASN A 359 23.76 -69.68 -83.61
C ASN A 359 23.12 -70.36 -84.82
N CYS A 360 21.93 -69.91 -85.28
CA CYS A 360 21.34 -70.39 -86.53
C CYS A 360 22.10 -69.93 -87.77
N GLN A 361 22.81 -68.80 -87.71
CA GLN A 361 23.70 -68.35 -88.79
C GLN A 361 25.05 -69.08 -88.81
N GLN A 362 25.54 -69.55 -87.66
CA GLN A 362 26.80 -70.30 -87.58
C GLN A 362 26.67 -71.82 -87.80
N ASN A 363 25.49 -72.41 -87.55
CA ASN A 363 25.27 -73.87 -87.67
C ASN A 363 24.03 -74.26 -88.51
N GLY A 364 23.56 -73.36 -89.38
CA GLY A 364 22.48 -73.63 -90.33
C GLY A 364 22.98 -74.33 -91.60
N GLY A 365 23.20 -75.64 -91.51
CA GLY A 365 23.48 -76.58 -92.59
C GLY A 365 23.17 -77.99 -92.13
#